data_AF-X1M748-F1
#
_entry.id   AF-X1M748-F1
#
_cell.length_a   1.000
_cell.length_b   1.000
_cell.length_c   1.000
_cell.angle_alpha   90.00
_cell.angle_beta   90.00
_cell.angle_gamma   90.00
#
_symmetry.space_group_name_H-M   'P 1'
#
loop_
_entity.id
_entity.type
_entity.pdbx_description
1 polymer ?
#
loop_
_entity_poly.entity_id
_entity_poly.type
_entity_poly.pdbx_seq_one_letter_code
_entity_poly.pdbx_strand_id
1 'polypeptide(L)'
;MDIEGLGEAVIEQLVDRKLVADYGDIYDRNKINLDKLLSLERMAEKSGKNLLSAIETSKNNSLSRLIFSLGIRHVGIHAAEVLASRYSGLESLKKAQLEDLESISEIGPTMAKSIYSFFHMRQILRVLKKLESAGVKTEEKREVRKELPLAGKTFVFTGTLTHFTRSEAESAVRKLGGIASASVSRSTDYVVLGENPGSKLERAVASNIKTITEAEFEKIIG
;
A
#
# COMPACT_ATOMS: atom_id res chain seq x y z
N MET A 1 -7.55 -12.04 3.60
CA MET A 1 -6.70 -13.09 4.19
C MET A 1 -7.16 -14.51 3.89
N ASP A 2 -8.36 -14.73 3.33
CA ASP A 2 -8.72 -16.03 2.73
C ASP A 2 -8.59 -17.21 3.70
N ILE A 3 -9.17 -17.06 4.88
CA ILE A 3 -9.11 -18.06 5.94
C ILE A 3 -10.34 -18.96 5.80
N GLU A 4 -10.16 -20.12 5.17
CA GLU A 4 -11.22 -21.12 5.04
C GLU A 4 -11.70 -21.58 6.44
N GLY A 5 -13.02 -21.73 6.59
CA GLY A 5 -13.65 -22.10 7.85
C GLY A 5 -13.88 -20.94 8.82
N LEU A 6 -13.33 -19.74 8.56
CA LEU A 6 -13.64 -18.52 9.33
C LEU A 6 -14.84 -17.78 8.72
N GLY A 7 -15.99 -18.44 8.70
CA GLY A 7 -17.24 -17.86 8.21
C GLY A 7 -17.92 -16.96 9.24
N GLU A 8 -18.98 -16.27 8.80
CA GLU A 8 -19.78 -15.32 9.61
C GLU A 8 -20.21 -15.92 10.95
N ALA A 9 -20.80 -17.13 10.95
CA ALA A 9 -21.25 -17.80 12.17
C ALA A 9 -20.11 -18.16 13.16
N VAL A 10 -18.88 -18.36 12.67
CA VAL A 10 -17.72 -18.59 13.55
C VAL A 10 -17.25 -17.26 14.13
N ILE A 11 -17.18 -16.21 13.31
CA ILE A 11 -16.79 -14.86 13.73
C ILE A 11 -17.76 -14.34 14.80
N GLU A 12 -19.07 -14.46 14.58
CA GLU A 12 -20.11 -14.04 15.54
C GLU A 12 -19.90 -14.69 16.90
N GLN A 13 -19.72 -16.02 16.94
CA GLN A 13 -19.46 -16.72 18.19
C GLN A 13 -18.13 -16.34 18.86
N LEU A 14 -17.07 -16.08 18.08
CA LEU A 14 -15.79 -15.61 18.62
C LEU A 14 -15.93 -14.22 19.28
N VAL A 15 -16.74 -13.33 18.68
CA VAL A 15 -17.01 -11.99 19.20
C VAL A 15 -17.90 -12.06 20.45
N ASP A 16 -19.01 -12.82 20.40
CA ASP A 16 -19.95 -12.97 21.52
C ASP A 16 -19.28 -13.54 22.76
N ARG A 17 -18.36 -14.49 22.56
CA ARG A 17 -17.56 -15.10 23.63
C ARG A 17 -16.34 -14.27 24.03
N LYS A 18 -16.18 -13.08 23.44
CA LYS A 18 -15.07 -12.13 23.69
C LYS A 18 -13.69 -12.75 23.46
N LEU A 19 -13.60 -13.74 22.57
CA LEU A 19 -12.34 -14.34 22.15
C LEU A 19 -11.60 -13.44 21.17
N VAL A 20 -12.32 -12.67 20.35
CA VAL A 20 -11.75 -11.68 19.44
C VAL A 20 -12.45 -10.33 19.60
N ALA A 21 -11.66 -9.26 19.67
CA ALA A 21 -12.16 -7.87 19.68
C ALA A 21 -11.75 -7.11 18.42
N ASP A 22 -10.69 -7.55 17.76
CA ASP A 22 -10.23 -7.04 16.46
C ASP A 22 -9.63 -8.18 15.64
N TYR A 23 -9.42 -7.93 14.35
CA TYR A 23 -8.89 -8.94 13.43
C TYR A 23 -7.44 -9.35 13.73
N GLY A 24 -6.71 -8.61 14.58
CA GLY A 24 -5.40 -9.04 15.07
C GLY A 24 -5.48 -10.20 16.06
N ASP A 25 -6.56 -10.30 16.83
CA ASP A 25 -6.77 -11.38 17.81
C ASP A 25 -6.95 -12.76 17.17
N ILE A 26 -7.35 -12.82 15.90
CA ILE A 26 -7.47 -14.07 15.13
C ILE A 26 -6.15 -14.85 15.13
N TYR A 27 -5.02 -14.13 15.19
CA TYR A 27 -3.69 -14.71 15.13
C TYR A 27 -3.05 -14.94 16.51
N ASP A 28 -3.73 -14.57 17.61
CA ASP A 28 -3.24 -14.78 18.97
C ASP A 28 -3.51 -16.22 19.44
N ARG A 29 -2.45 -17.04 19.54
CA ARG A 29 -2.53 -18.45 19.93
C ARG A 29 -3.10 -18.68 21.34
N ASN A 30 -3.08 -17.67 22.22
CA ASN A 30 -3.70 -17.79 23.54
C ASN A 30 -5.22 -17.64 23.46
N LYS A 31 -5.71 -16.86 22.49
CA LYS A 31 -7.14 -16.62 22.25
C LYS A 31 -7.75 -17.64 21.31
N ILE A 32 -7.01 -18.01 20.26
CA ILE A 32 -7.43 -18.91 19.20
C ILE A 32 -6.54 -20.16 19.23
N ASN A 33 -7.03 -21.19 19.89
CA ASN A 33 -6.45 -22.53 19.95
C ASN A 33 -7.57 -23.59 19.93
N LEU A 34 -7.18 -24.86 19.83
CA LEU A 34 -8.13 -25.94 19.63
C LEU A 34 -9.17 -26.02 20.75
N ASP A 35 -8.77 -25.85 22.00
CA ASP A 35 -9.68 -25.92 23.15
C ASP A 35 -10.72 -24.79 23.10
N LYS A 36 -10.31 -23.57 22.75
CA LYS A 36 -11.24 -22.44 22.58
C LYS A 36 -12.17 -22.64 21.40
N LEU A 37 -11.66 -23.16 20.28
CA LEU A 37 -12.47 -23.44 19.09
C LEU A 37 -13.49 -24.55 19.35
N LEU A 38 -13.12 -25.62 20.06
CA LEU A 38 -14.02 -26.71 20.44
C LEU A 38 -15.17 -26.27 21.36
N SER A 39 -15.04 -25.11 22.01
CA SER A 39 -16.14 -24.53 22.79
C SER A 39 -17.23 -23.89 21.93
N LEU A 40 -16.98 -23.68 20.63
CA LEU A 40 -17.92 -23.10 19.69
C LEU A 40 -18.95 -24.14 19.23
N GLU A 41 -20.17 -23.69 19.00
CA GLU A 41 -21.23 -24.52 18.47
C GLU A 41 -20.88 -25.02 17.07
N ARG A 42 -21.17 -26.31 16.82
CA ARG A 42 -20.90 -26.99 15.56
C ARG A 42 -19.42 -27.02 15.15
N MET A 43 -18.50 -26.79 16.09
CA MET A 43 -17.06 -26.90 15.87
C MET A 43 -16.56 -28.28 16.34
N ALA A 44 -16.33 -29.17 15.38
CA ALA A 44 -15.68 -30.46 15.64
C ALA A 44 -14.15 -30.35 15.58
N GLU A 45 -13.45 -31.27 16.21
CA GLU A 45 -11.97 -31.28 16.31
C GLU A 45 -11.28 -31.13 14.95
N LYS A 46 -11.75 -31.88 13.94
CA LYS A 46 -11.23 -31.79 12.57
C LYS A 46 -11.40 -30.38 11.99
N SER A 47 -12.58 -29.76 12.16
CA SER A 47 -12.84 -28.41 11.65
C SER A 47 -12.01 -27.36 12.39
N GLY A 48 -11.84 -27.51 13.70
CA GLY A 48 -10.99 -26.63 14.50
C GLY A 48 -9.53 -26.70 14.07
N LYS A 49 -8.99 -27.90 13.85
CA LYS A 49 -7.64 -28.11 13.31
C LYS A 49 -7.48 -27.50 11.92
N ASN A 50 -8.47 -27.67 11.04
CA ASN A 50 -8.46 -27.06 9.71
C ASN A 50 -8.45 -25.53 9.78
N LEU A 51 -9.27 -24.93 10.65
CA LEU A 51 -9.31 -23.49 10.86
C LEU A 51 -7.97 -22.95 11.36
N LEU A 52 -7.35 -23.61 12.36
CA LEU A 52 -6.02 -23.22 12.85
C LEU A 52 -4.96 -23.28 11.75
N SER A 53 -5.01 -24.33 10.92
CA SER A 53 -4.11 -24.48 9.75
C SER A 53 -4.33 -23.37 8.72
N ALA A 54 -5.60 -23.02 8.43
CA ALA A 54 -5.94 -21.93 7.52
C ALA A 54 -5.47 -20.57 8.05
N ILE A 55 -5.61 -20.31 9.35
CA ILE A 55 -5.10 -19.08 10.00
C ILE A 55 -3.58 -19.00 9.84
N GLU A 56 -2.85 -20.07 10.17
CA GLU A 56 -1.39 -20.09 10.07
C GLU A 56 -0.93 -19.93 8.61
N THR A 57 -1.59 -20.62 7.67
CA THR A 57 -1.30 -20.50 6.23
C THR A 57 -1.53 -19.08 5.73
N SER A 58 -2.60 -18.43 6.20
CA SER A 58 -2.96 -17.07 5.76
C SER A 58 -1.90 -16.03 6.08
N LYS A 59 -1.03 -16.27 7.08
CA LYS A 59 0.06 -15.36 7.44
C LYS A 59 1.01 -15.10 6.28
N ASN A 60 1.14 -16.02 5.33
CA ASN A 60 2.05 -15.90 4.18
C ASN A 60 1.41 -15.30 2.93
N ASN A 61 0.15 -14.84 3.00
CA ASN A 61 -0.51 -14.17 1.88
C ASN A 61 0.26 -12.91 1.41
N SER A 62 -0.01 -12.49 0.16
CA SER A 62 0.60 -11.29 -0.43
C SER A 62 0.28 -10.02 0.36
N LEU A 63 1.15 -9.01 0.20
CA LEU A 63 0.94 -7.70 0.82
C LEU A 63 -0.36 -7.05 0.35
N SER A 64 -0.74 -7.22 -0.92
CA SER A 64 -2.00 -6.70 -1.47
C SER A 64 -3.22 -7.30 -0.77
N ARG A 65 -3.23 -8.63 -0.55
CA ARG A 65 -4.31 -9.31 0.19
C ARG A 65 -4.40 -8.83 1.64
N LEU A 66 -3.25 -8.58 2.26
CA LEU A 66 -3.20 -8.01 3.61
C LEU A 66 -3.79 -6.60 3.63
N ILE A 67 -3.32 -5.69 2.76
CA ILE A 67 -3.82 -4.30 2.67
C ILE A 67 -5.34 -4.28 2.44
N PHE A 68 -5.84 -5.10 1.52
CA PHE A 68 -7.28 -5.20 1.28
C PHE A 68 -8.05 -5.67 2.52
N SER A 69 -7.51 -6.66 3.24
CA SER A 69 -8.16 -7.20 4.44
C SER A 69 -8.18 -6.26 5.65
N LEU A 70 -7.37 -5.19 5.64
CA LEU A 70 -7.40 -4.16 6.69
C LEU A 70 -8.69 -3.33 6.66
N GLY A 71 -9.49 -3.42 5.59
CA GLY A 71 -10.79 -2.74 5.51
C GLY A 71 -10.67 -1.22 5.43
N ILE A 72 -9.61 -0.70 4.80
CA ILE A 72 -9.41 0.74 4.62
C ILE A 72 -10.52 1.27 3.71
N ARG A 73 -11.22 2.32 4.15
CA ARG A 73 -12.33 2.91 3.38
C ARG A 73 -11.84 3.34 1.99
N HIS A 74 -12.63 3.01 0.96
CA HIS A 74 -12.35 3.23 -0.46
C HIS A 74 -11.20 2.39 -1.06
N VAL A 75 -10.51 1.55 -0.29
CA VAL A 75 -9.45 0.68 -0.80
C VAL A 75 -10.04 -0.68 -1.14
N GLY A 76 -10.30 -0.90 -2.44
CA GLY A 76 -10.66 -2.21 -2.98
C GLY A 76 -9.43 -3.07 -3.30
N ILE A 77 -9.67 -4.26 -3.86
CA ILE A 77 -8.62 -5.21 -4.27
C ILE A 77 -7.58 -4.53 -5.17
N HIS A 78 -8.05 -3.85 -6.23
CA HIS A 78 -7.18 -3.18 -7.19
C HIS A 78 -6.32 -2.07 -6.54
N ALA A 79 -6.93 -1.22 -5.72
CA ALA A 79 -6.18 -0.18 -4.99
C ALA A 79 -5.15 -0.79 -4.03
N ALA A 80 -5.45 -1.92 -3.39
CA ALA A 80 -4.51 -2.64 -2.54
C ALA A 80 -3.32 -3.21 -3.33
N GLU A 81 -3.54 -3.68 -4.57
CA GLU A 81 -2.47 -4.10 -5.48
C GLU A 81 -1.60 -2.93 -5.91
N VAL A 82 -2.21 -1.79 -6.28
CA VAL A 82 -1.49 -0.55 -6.59
C VAL A 82 -0.61 -0.12 -5.41
N LEU A 83 -1.16 -0.12 -4.19
CA LEU A 83 -0.41 0.20 -2.98
C LEU A 83 0.72 -0.80 -2.72
N ALA A 84 0.47 -2.10 -2.83
CA ALA A 84 1.49 -3.14 -2.65
C ALA A 84 2.60 -3.08 -3.72
N SER A 85 2.29 -2.59 -4.92
CA SER A 85 3.30 -2.35 -5.96
C SER A 85 4.20 -1.16 -5.61
N ARG A 86 3.66 -0.11 -4.97
CA ARG A 86 4.36 1.13 -4.62
C ARG A 86 5.08 1.09 -3.27
N TYR A 87 4.61 0.31 -2.31
CA TYR A 87 5.17 0.17 -0.96
C TYR A 87 5.65 -1.26 -0.70
N SER A 88 6.83 -1.43 -0.11
CA SER A 88 7.43 -2.77 0.15
C SER A 88 6.85 -3.48 1.37
N GLY A 89 6.02 -2.79 2.15
CA GLY A 89 5.38 -3.33 3.34
C GLY A 89 4.52 -2.29 4.06
N LEU A 90 3.77 -2.76 5.06
CA LEU A 90 2.88 -1.90 5.84
C LEU A 90 3.63 -0.79 6.58
N GLU A 91 4.88 -1.01 7.00
CA GLU A 91 5.69 0.02 7.65
C GLU A 91 6.01 1.19 6.71
N SER A 92 6.31 0.91 5.44
CA SER A 92 6.55 1.95 4.44
C SER A 92 5.26 2.70 4.07
N LEU A 93 4.14 1.98 3.96
CA LEU A 93 2.83 2.58 3.70
C LEU A 93 2.35 3.44 4.86
N LYS A 94 2.57 3.00 6.11
CA LYS A 94 2.25 3.75 7.34
C LYS A 94 2.96 5.11 7.41
N LYS A 95 4.18 5.20 6.87
CA LYS A 95 5.00 6.43 6.87
C LYS A 95 4.70 7.38 5.70
N ALA A 96 3.90 6.93 4.73
CA ALA A 96 3.56 7.73 3.56
C ALA A 96 2.87 9.03 3.95
N GLN A 97 3.27 10.15 3.34
CA GLN A 97 2.57 11.42 3.50
C GLN A 97 1.34 11.47 2.60
N LEU A 98 0.40 12.36 2.91
CA LEU A 98 -0.84 12.48 2.15
C LEU A 98 -0.56 12.81 0.68
N GLU A 99 0.39 13.71 0.44
CA GLU A 99 0.81 14.13 -0.90
C GLU A 99 1.44 12.97 -1.69
N ASP A 100 2.17 12.07 -1.01
CA ASP A 100 2.75 10.89 -1.66
C ASP A 100 1.66 9.93 -2.12
N LEU A 101 0.63 9.74 -1.29
CA LEU A 101 -0.51 8.88 -1.62
C LEU A 101 -1.33 9.45 -2.78
N GLU A 102 -1.55 10.76 -2.81
CA GLU A 102 -2.26 11.45 -3.91
C GLU A 102 -1.48 11.46 -5.23
N SER A 103 -0.15 11.33 -5.17
CA SER A 103 0.70 11.25 -6.37
C SER A 103 0.59 9.91 -7.09
N ILE A 104 0.04 8.88 -6.43
CA ILE A 104 -0.10 7.55 -7.00
C ILE A 104 -1.24 7.57 -8.01
N SER A 105 -0.94 7.21 -9.26
CA SER A 105 -1.96 7.00 -10.28
C SER A 105 -3.05 6.07 -9.74
N GLU A 106 -4.31 6.45 -9.95
CA GLU A 106 -5.52 5.73 -9.48
C GLU A 106 -5.87 5.90 -8.00
N ILE A 107 -5.05 6.61 -7.21
CA ILE A 107 -5.39 7.00 -5.84
C ILE A 107 -5.77 8.47 -5.81
N GLY A 108 -7.09 8.74 -5.83
CA GLY A 108 -7.63 10.08 -5.68
C GLY A 108 -7.54 10.63 -4.25
N PRO A 109 -7.77 11.93 -4.04
CA PRO A 109 -7.60 12.62 -2.74
C PRO A 109 -8.45 12.02 -1.61
N THR A 110 -9.68 11.60 -1.90
CA THR A 110 -10.56 10.94 -0.91
C THR A 110 -9.98 9.62 -0.42
N MET A 111 -9.41 8.83 -1.33
CA MET A 111 -8.78 7.53 -1.00
C MET A 111 -7.47 7.76 -0.25
N ALA A 112 -6.62 8.67 -0.73
CA ALA A 112 -5.38 9.06 -0.07
C ALA A 112 -5.63 9.50 1.38
N LYS A 113 -6.62 10.37 1.61
CA LYS A 113 -7.01 10.82 2.96
C LYS A 113 -7.48 9.67 3.84
N SER A 114 -8.21 8.71 3.28
CA SER A 114 -8.72 7.54 4.01
C SER A 114 -7.59 6.60 4.43
N ILE A 115 -6.64 6.35 3.53
CA ILE A 115 -5.41 5.58 3.80
C ILE A 115 -4.59 6.27 4.89
N TYR A 116 -4.29 7.56 4.70
CA TYR A 116 -3.51 8.34 5.66
C TYR A 116 -4.16 8.32 7.05
N SER A 117 -5.46 8.63 7.14
CA SER A 117 -6.20 8.67 8.41
C SER A 117 -6.21 7.30 9.09
N PHE A 118 -6.39 6.20 8.33
CA PHE A 118 -6.40 4.85 8.85
C PHE A 118 -5.11 4.51 9.61
N PHE A 119 -3.95 4.80 9.03
CA PHE A 119 -2.65 4.53 9.65
C PHE A 119 -2.33 5.48 10.83
N HIS A 120 -3.06 6.58 11.00
CA HIS A 120 -2.92 7.49 12.15
C HIS A 120 -3.88 7.14 13.32
N MET A 121 -4.75 6.14 13.16
CA MET A 121 -5.66 5.71 14.22
C MET A 121 -4.94 4.80 15.24
N ARG A 122 -4.99 5.18 16.53
CA ARG A 122 -4.35 4.41 17.62
C ARG A 122 -4.77 2.95 17.67
N GLN A 123 -6.04 2.65 17.40
CA GLN A 123 -6.51 1.26 17.36
C GLN A 123 -5.85 0.47 16.22
N ILE A 124 -5.70 1.06 15.04
CA ILE A 124 -5.07 0.41 13.90
C ILE A 124 -3.60 0.13 14.19
N LEU A 125 -2.88 1.08 14.78
CA LEU A 125 -1.48 0.88 15.18
C LEU A 125 -1.31 -0.32 16.14
N ARG A 126 -2.26 -0.53 17.06
CA ARG A 126 -2.26 -1.72 17.92
C ARG A 126 -2.49 -3.00 17.13
N VAL A 127 -3.44 -2.99 16.19
CA VAL A 127 -3.72 -4.18 15.38
C VAL A 127 -2.53 -4.53 14.50
N LEU A 128 -1.90 -3.56 13.85
CA LEU A 128 -0.70 -3.79 13.04
C LEU A 128 0.41 -4.46 13.86
N LYS A 129 0.64 -3.99 15.09
CA LYS A 129 1.60 -4.61 16.02
C LYS A 129 1.24 -6.05 16.37
N LYS A 130 -0.04 -6.37 16.56
CA LYS A 130 -0.50 -7.75 16.80
C LYS A 130 -0.20 -8.64 15.60
N LEU A 131 -0.52 -8.18 14.39
CA LEU A 131 -0.26 -8.92 13.14
C LEU A 131 1.23 -9.21 12.96
N GLU A 132 2.08 -8.19 13.14
CA GLU A 132 3.54 -8.31 13.08
C GLU A 132 4.07 -9.29 14.13
N SER A 133 3.63 -9.14 15.39
CA SER A 133 4.05 -10.03 16.49
C SER A 133 3.60 -11.48 16.29
N ALA A 134 2.49 -11.70 15.58
CA ALA A 134 1.99 -13.02 15.24
C ALA A 134 2.67 -13.65 14.01
N GLY A 135 3.59 -12.94 13.36
CA GLY A 135 4.33 -13.40 12.19
C GLY A 135 3.54 -13.33 10.89
N VAL A 136 2.52 -12.47 10.80
CA VAL A 136 1.88 -12.17 9.51
C VAL A 136 2.89 -11.48 8.61
N LYS A 137 3.00 -11.93 7.36
CA LYS A 137 3.85 -11.32 6.33
C LYS A 137 3.35 -9.91 6.01
N THR A 138 3.95 -8.91 6.66
CA THR A 138 3.64 -7.49 6.46
C THR A 138 4.53 -6.80 5.44
N GLU A 139 5.47 -7.53 4.85
CA GLU A 139 6.40 -7.08 3.85
C GLU A 139 6.50 -8.08 2.70
N GLU A 140 6.74 -7.56 1.51
CA GLU A 140 6.95 -8.38 0.33
C GLU A 140 8.26 -7.92 -0.30
N LYS A 141 9.26 -8.81 -0.29
CA LYS A 141 10.51 -8.56 -1.01
C LYS A 141 10.13 -8.38 -2.47
N ARG A 142 10.42 -7.19 -2.99
CA ARG A 142 10.36 -6.98 -4.43
C ARG A 142 11.39 -7.89 -5.04
N GLU A 143 10.97 -8.74 -5.97
CA GLU A 143 11.88 -9.08 -7.04
C GLU A 143 12.29 -7.76 -7.64
N VAL A 144 13.57 -7.43 -7.52
CA VAL A 144 14.17 -6.30 -8.23
C VAL A 144 13.97 -6.64 -9.71
N ARG A 145 12.83 -6.21 -10.29
CA ARG A 145 12.71 -6.07 -11.73
C ARG A 145 13.93 -5.27 -12.11
N LYS A 146 14.87 -5.88 -12.86
CA LYS A 146 16.15 -5.30 -13.30
C LYS A 146 16.02 -3.80 -13.30
N GLU A 147 16.75 -3.10 -12.42
CA GLU A 147 16.60 -1.67 -12.19
C GLU A 147 16.45 -0.97 -13.54
N LEU A 148 15.20 -0.66 -13.89
CA LEU A 148 14.95 0.16 -15.05
C LEU A 148 15.59 1.51 -14.71
N PRO A 149 16.17 2.23 -15.68
CA PRO A 149 17.01 3.41 -15.40
C PRO A 149 16.36 4.44 -14.47
N LEU A 150 15.02 4.50 -14.43
CA LEU A 150 14.25 5.43 -13.62
C LEU A 150 13.48 4.78 -12.46
N ALA A 151 13.82 3.55 -12.09
CA ALA A 151 13.14 2.80 -11.03
C ALA A 151 13.08 3.61 -9.72
N GLY A 152 11.86 3.87 -9.25
CA GLY A 152 11.61 4.58 -8.00
C GLY A 152 11.81 6.10 -8.05
N LYS A 153 12.20 6.66 -9.20
CA LYS A 153 12.31 8.11 -9.42
C LYS A 153 10.97 8.73 -9.76
N THR A 154 10.63 9.82 -9.10
CA THR A 154 9.40 10.57 -9.35
C THR A 154 9.68 11.80 -10.22
N PHE A 155 8.98 11.93 -11.35
CA PHE A 155 9.06 13.04 -12.30
C PHE A 155 7.76 13.84 -12.30
N VAL A 156 7.89 15.16 -12.34
CA VAL A 156 6.76 16.09 -12.53
C VAL A 156 7.05 16.97 -13.72
N PHE A 157 6.12 17.07 -14.64
CA PHE A 157 6.23 17.92 -15.83
C PHE A 157 5.50 19.26 -15.60
N THR A 158 6.15 20.36 -15.98
CA THR A 158 5.60 21.72 -15.91
C THR A 158 5.97 22.54 -17.14
N GLY A 159 5.06 23.42 -17.59
CA GLY A 159 5.20 24.14 -18.86
C GLY A 159 4.78 23.30 -20.07
N THR A 160 4.89 23.89 -21.26
CA THR A 160 4.64 23.23 -22.55
C THR A 160 5.92 22.56 -23.02
N LEU A 161 5.89 21.25 -23.18
CA LEU A 161 7.00 20.45 -23.72
C LEU A 161 7.02 20.58 -25.25
N THR A 162 8.20 20.78 -25.85
CA THR A 162 8.38 20.98 -27.29
C THR A 162 8.73 19.69 -28.03
N HIS A 163 9.36 18.73 -27.36
CA HIS A 163 9.80 17.46 -27.94
C HIS A 163 8.82 16.30 -27.67
N PHE A 164 8.08 16.36 -26.56
CA PHE A 164 7.07 15.35 -26.20
C PHE A 164 5.70 15.98 -25.93
N THR A 165 4.64 15.24 -26.23
CA THR A 165 3.38 15.50 -25.52
C THR A 165 3.53 15.08 -24.07
N ARG A 166 2.82 15.76 -23.16
CA ARG A 166 2.85 15.41 -21.74
C ARG A 166 2.51 13.93 -21.50
N SER A 167 1.54 13.39 -22.23
CA SER A 167 1.16 11.97 -22.13
C SER A 167 2.29 11.02 -22.56
N GLU A 168 3.06 11.38 -23.59
CA GLU A 168 4.21 10.58 -24.04
C GLU A 168 5.34 10.61 -23.03
N ALA A 169 5.65 11.78 -22.48
CA ALA A 169 6.68 11.92 -21.45
C ALA A 169 6.33 11.14 -20.17
N GLU A 170 5.07 11.22 -19.71
CA GLU A 170 4.59 10.43 -18.57
C GLU A 170 4.63 8.92 -18.86
N SER A 171 4.32 8.51 -20.09
CA SER A 171 4.40 7.11 -20.54
C SER A 171 5.86 6.61 -20.60
N ALA A 172 6.79 7.41 -21.10
CA ALA A 172 8.22 7.09 -21.17
C ALA A 172 8.80 6.86 -19.76
N VAL A 173 8.48 7.77 -18.81
CA VAL A 173 8.86 7.61 -17.40
C VAL A 173 8.33 6.30 -16.82
N ARG A 174 7.04 6.00 -17.04
CA ARG A 174 6.42 4.76 -16.54
C ARG A 174 7.04 3.51 -17.17
N LYS A 175 7.35 3.54 -18.47
CA LYS A 175 8.02 2.44 -19.18
C LYS A 175 9.41 2.13 -18.62
N LEU A 176 10.13 3.15 -18.16
CA LEU A 176 11.45 3.04 -17.55
C LEU A 176 11.40 2.89 -16.01
N GLY A 177 10.24 2.52 -15.46
CA GLY A 177 10.08 2.19 -14.04
C GLY A 177 9.97 3.39 -13.10
N GLY A 178 9.93 4.61 -13.64
CA GLY A 178 9.70 5.84 -12.88
C GLY A 178 8.23 6.14 -12.66
N ILE A 179 7.96 7.16 -11.87
CA ILE A 179 6.62 7.60 -11.48
C ILE A 179 6.40 9.00 -12.01
N ALA A 180 5.41 9.15 -12.89
CA ALA A 180 4.98 10.45 -13.36
C ALA A 180 3.86 10.99 -12.45
N SER A 181 4.17 12.03 -11.67
CA SER A 181 3.21 12.71 -10.79
C SER A 181 2.70 14.01 -11.41
N ALA A 182 1.44 14.34 -11.15
CA ALA A 182 0.85 15.60 -11.58
C ALA A 182 1.22 16.78 -10.66
N SER A 183 1.66 16.51 -9.43
CA SER A 183 1.97 17.51 -8.41
C SER A 183 3.41 17.36 -7.89
N VAL A 184 4.02 18.50 -7.56
CA VAL A 184 5.31 18.54 -6.88
C VAL A 184 5.09 18.26 -5.39
N SER A 185 5.77 17.23 -4.88
CA SER A 185 5.77 16.81 -3.48
C SER A 185 7.20 16.60 -2.99
N ARG A 186 7.39 16.36 -1.68
CA ARG A 186 8.71 16.03 -1.11
C ARG A 186 9.32 14.75 -1.66
N SER A 187 8.51 13.85 -2.22
CA SER A 187 8.98 12.62 -2.87
C SER A 187 9.25 12.78 -4.37
N THR A 188 9.14 14.00 -4.90
CA THR A 188 9.53 14.31 -6.28
C THR A 188 11.05 14.38 -6.40
N ASP A 189 11.64 13.57 -7.28
CA ASP A 189 13.08 13.59 -7.56
C ASP A 189 13.43 14.65 -8.61
N TYR A 190 12.60 14.77 -9.65
CA TYR A 190 12.85 15.61 -10.82
C TYR A 190 11.62 16.43 -11.23
N VAL A 191 11.85 17.70 -11.55
CA VAL A 191 10.85 18.56 -12.21
C VAL A 191 11.37 18.94 -13.59
N VAL A 192 10.69 18.46 -14.63
CA VAL A 192 11.04 18.73 -16.03
C VAL A 192 10.38 20.03 -16.47
N LEU A 193 11.20 20.98 -16.90
CA LEU A 193 10.80 22.32 -17.31
C LEU A 193 10.63 22.38 -18.84
N GLY A 194 9.39 22.61 -19.27
CA GLY A 194 9.05 23.06 -20.62
C GLY A 194 8.93 24.59 -20.70
N GLU A 195 8.50 25.10 -21.85
CA GLU A 195 8.27 26.53 -22.07
C GLU A 195 7.20 27.08 -21.10
N ASN A 196 7.45 28.27 -20.56
CA ASN A 196 6.61 28.94 -19.56
C ASN A 196 6.29 28.07 -18.34
N PRO A 197 7.30 27.68 -17.55
CA PRO A 197 7.10 26.86 -16.37
C PRO A 197 6.30 27.65 -15.31
N GLY A 198 5.04 27.26 -15.10
CA GLY A 198 4.13 27.94 -14.16
C GLY A 198 4.43 27.64 -12.68
N SER A 199 3.38 27.69 -11.86
CA SER A 199 3.42 27.59 -10.38
C SER A 199 4.08 26.33 -9.79
N LYS A 200 4.38 25.30 -10.59
CA LYS A 200 5.13 24.13 -10.15
C LYS A 200 6.64 24.38 -10.04
N LEU A 201 7.20 25.31 -10.82
CA LEU A 201 8.61 25.71 -10.70
C LEU A 201 8.86 26.36 -9.34
N GLU A 202 7.97 27.27 -8.93
CA GLU A 202 8.04 27.93 -7.62
C GLU A 202 8.00 26.90 -6.48
N ARG A 203 7.15 25.88 -6.58
CA ARG A 203 7.08 24.79 -5.59
C ARG A 203 8.32 23.90 -5.58
N ALA A 204 8.92 23.65 -6.75
CA ALA A 204 10.14 22.86 -6.87
C ALA A 204 11.32 23.57 -6.19
N VAL A 205 11.47 24.88 -6.45
CA VAL A 205 12.50 25.73 -5.83
C VAL A 205 12.28 25.82 -4.32
N ALA A 206 11.05 26.08 -3.87
CA ALA A 206 10.72 26.16 -2.44
C ALA A 206 10.99 24.85 -1.68
N SER A 207 10.94 23.72 -2.37
CA SER A 207 11.17 22.39 -1.78
C SER A 207 12.59 21.83 -2.05
N ASN A 208 13.47 22.62 -2.67
CA ASN A 208 14.83 22.23 -3.06
C ASN A 208 14.90 20.95 -3.91
N ILE A 209 13.94 20.79 -4.82
CA ILE A 209 13.83 19.63 -5.72
C ILE A 209 14.59 19.92 -7.01
N LYS A 210 15.25 18.89 -7.58
CA LYS A 210 16.08 19.03 -8.77
C LYS A 210 15.22 19.36 -10.00
N THR A 211 15.47 20.50 -10.62
CA THR A 211 14.85 20.90 -11.90
C THR A 211 15.75 20.54 -13.07
N ILE A 212 15.19 19.97 -14.13
CA ILE A 212 15.91 19.60 -15.36
C ILE A 212 15.17 20.11 -16.59
N THR A 213 15.90 20.34 -17.67
CA THR A 213 15.35 20.72 -18.98
C THR A 213 14.81 19.52 -19.74
N GLU A 214 13.98 19.76 -20.76
CA GLU A 214 13.48 18.70 -21.64
C GLU A 214 14.62 17.93 -22.36
N ALA A 215 15.67 18.63 -22.79
CA ALA A 215 16.86 18.00 -23.39
C ALA A 215 17.66 17.13 -22.40
N GLU A 216 17.68 17.47 -21.12
CA GLU A 216 18.26 16.63 -20.08
C GLU A 216 17.36 15.43 -19.77
N PHE A 217 16.05 15.61 -19.82
CA PHE A 217 15.09 14.52 -19.70
C PHE A 217 15.24 13.49 -20.83
N GLU A 218 15.42 13.93 -22.08
CA GLU A 218 15.73 13.04 -23.22
C GLU A 218 16.95 12.16 -22.95
N LYS A 219 18.06 12.76 -22.49
CA LYS A 219 19.29 12.02 -22.17
C LYS A 219 19.09 11.00 -21.04
N ILE A 220 18.13 11.24 -20.15
CA ILE A 220 17.81 10.35 -19.03
C ILE A 220 16.95 9.17 -19.48
N ILE A 221 16.09 9.35 -20.50
CA ILE A 221 15.22 8.29 -21.02
C ILE A 221 15.83 7.47 -22.17
N GLY A 222 16.87 7.98 -22.83
CA GLY A 222 17.63 7.28 -23.88
C GLY A 222 17.33 7.78 -25.28
#